data_AF-A0A6B3QSQ7-F1
#
_entry.id   AF-A0A6B3QSQ7-F1
#
_cell.length_a   1.000
_cell.length_b   1.000
_cell.length_c   1.000
_cell.angle_alpha   90.00
_cell.angle_beta   90.00
_cell.angle_gamma   90.00
#
_symmetry.space_group_name_H-M   'P 1'
#
loop_
_entity.id
_entity.type
_entity.pdbx_description
1 polymer ?
#
loop_
_entity_poly.entity_id
_entity_poly.type
_entity_poly.pdbx_seq_one_letter_code
_entity_poly.pdbx_strand_id
1 'polypeptide(L)'
;MRRPNLDADAWTSAADPLLALAEQELAFYQRRRDASRRAHRAIELGALTSASATVVAAGLHASAWVTTIVAGVALFCTGFRQVFAPGPRWVLAAQARESLRRGVNRYRLLSVSERDDQARALLLAAIEEVGTEQVRQWAGGHEQTFIGPSPTQPPPV
;
A
#
# COMPACT_ATOMS: atom_id res chain seq x y z
N MET A 1 11.95 -1.27 -2.80
CA MET A 1 10.74 -1.77 -3.52
C MET A 1 11.20 -2.33 -4.85
N ARG A 2 11.19 -3.66 -5.02
CA ARG A 2 11.56 -4.29 -6.30
C ARG A 2 10.26 -4.65 -7.03
N ARG A 3 10.02 -4.10 -8.22
CA ARG A 3 8.96 -4.61 -9.10
C ARG A 3 9.29 -6.09 -9.39
N PRO A 4 8.32 -7.02 -9.31
CA PRO A 4 8.57 -8.42 -9.66
C PRO A 4 9.12 -8.50 -11.08
N ASN A 5 10.30 -9.11 -11.25
CA ASN A 5 11.02 -9.23 -12.51
C ASN A 5 10.55 -10.45 -13.33
N LEU A 6 9.24 -10.65 -13.41
CA LEU A 6 8.65 -11.66 -14.27
C LEU A 6 8.02 -10.86 -15.40
N ASP A 7 8.64 -10.93 -16.57
CA ASP A 7 8.17 -10.29 -17.81
C ASP A 7 8.28 -8.76 -17.85
N ALA A 8 9.44 -8.20 -17.46
CA ALA A 8 9.70 -6.76 -17.55
C ALA A 8 9.53 -6.20 -18.97
N ASP A 9 9.69 -7.04 -19.99
CA ASP A 9 9.59 -6.66 -21.41
C ASP A 9 8.46 -7.36 -22.16
N ALA A 10 7.70 -8.31 -21.58
CA ALA A 10 6.69 -9.04 -22.36
C ALA A 10 5.58 -8.14 -22.88
N TRP A 11 5.30 -7.03 -22.19
CA TRP A 11 4.35 -6.02 -22.67
C TRP A 11 4.83 -5.39 -23.99
N THR A 12 6.14 -5.26 -24.24
CA THR A 12 6.67 -4.70 -25.51
C THR A 12 6.36 -5.57 -26.73
N SER A 13 6.16 -6.88 -26.52
CA SER A 13 5.86 -7.85 -27.58
C SER A 13 4.36 -8.06 -27.83
N ALA A 14 3.50 -7.41 -27.03
CA ALA A 14 2.06 -7.52 -27.18
C ALA A 14 1.56 -6.77 -28.42
N ALA A 15 0.40 -7.17 -28.95
CA ALA A 15 -0.25 -6.48 -30.07
C ALA A 15 -0.56 -5.01 -29.76
N ASP A 16 -0.81 -4.70 -28.48
CA ASP A 16 -0.95 -3.35 -27.95
C ASP A 16 -0.09 -3.21 -26.69
N PRO A 17 1.17 -2.74 -26.85
CA PRO A 17 2.12 -2.68 -25.74
C PRO A 17 1.68 -1.77 -24.60
N LEU A 18 1.04 -0.63 -24.93
CA LEU A 18 0.63 0.35 -23.94
C LEU A 18 -0.52 -0.18 -23.08
N LEU A 19 -1.49 -0.85 -23.71
CA LEU A 19 -2.55 -1.53 -22.99
C LEU A 19 -2.01 -2.65 -22.10
N ALA A 20 -1.06 -3.46 -22.60
CA ALA A 20 -0.44 -4.52 -21.83
C ALA A 20 0.31 -3.99 -20.59
N LEU A 21 1.04 -2.88 -20.72
CA LEU A 21 1.69 -2.21 -19.59
C LEU A 21 0.67 -1.73 -18.55
N ALA A 22 -0.42 -1.09 -19.00
CA ALA A 22 -1.48 -0.60 -18.11
C ALA A 22 -2.15 -1.74 -17.33
N GLU A 23 -2.38 -2.88 -17.97
CA GLU A 23 -2.93 -4.09 -17.34
C GLU A 23 -1.97 -4.71 -16.31
N GLN A 24 -0.68 -4.73 -16.62
CA GLN A 24 0.35 -5.20 -15.69
C GLN A 24 0.39 -4.33 -14.42
N GLU A 25 0.36 -3.00 -14.58
CA GLU A 25 0.29 -2.04 -13.46
C GLU A 25 -1.02 -2.21 -12.66
N LEU A 26 -2.17 -2.40 -13.33
CA LEU A 26 -3.44 -2.67 -12.67
C LEU A 26 -3.39 -3.93 -11.79
N ALA A 27 -2.82 -5.01 -12.33
CA ALA A 27 -2.65 -6.27 -11.63
C ALA A 27 -1.68 -6.14 -10.44
N PHE A 28 -0.61 -5.35 -10.60
CA PHE A 28 0.31 -5.02 -9.52
C PHE A 28 -0.41 -4.31 -8.36
N TYR A 29 -1.18 -3.25 -8.64
CA TYR A 29 -1.91 -2.53 -7.60
C TYR A 29 -2.99 -3.39 -6.94
N GLN A 30 -3.65 -4.28 -7.68
CA GLN A 30 -4.59 -5.24 -7.11
C GLN A 30 -3.91 -6.18 -6.13
N ARG A 31 -2.79 -6.83 -6.53
CA ARG A 31 -2.03 -7.72 -5.63
C ARG A 31 -1.56 -6.99 -4.38
N ARG A 32 -1.08 -5.75 -4.54
CA ARG A 32 -0.61 -4.91 -3.43
C ARG A 32 -1.74 -4.55 -2.46
N ARG A 33 -2.89 -4.14 -2.99
CA ARG A 33 -4.11 -3.86 -2.21
C ARG A 33 -4.53 -5.07 -1.39
N ASP A 34 -4.60 -6.23 -2.03
CA ASP A 34 -5.08 -7.46 -1.39
C ASP A 34 -4.07 -7.98 -0.35
N ALA A 35 -2.77 -7.88 -0.62
CA ALA A 35 -1.73 -8.19 0.36
C ALA A 35 -1.79 -7.28 1.59
N SER A 36 -1.95 -5.97 1.39
CA SER A 36 -2.07 -4.99 2.49
C SER A 36 -3.33 -5.24 3.34
N ARG A 37 -4.45 -5.58 2.69
CA ARG A 37 -5.70 -5.95 3.37
C ARG A 37 -5.54 -7.21 4.22
N ARG A 38 -4.85 -8.24 3.70
CA ARG A 38 -4.55 -9.45 4.47
C ARG A 38 -3.65 -9.15 5.66
N ALA A 39 -2.58 -8.38 5.46
CA ALA A 39 -1.67 -7.99 6.53
C ALA A 39 -2.38 -7.19 7.63
N HIS A 40 -3.20 -6.20 7.25
CA HIS A 40 -3.99 -5.43 8.21
C HIS A 40 -4.89 -6.33 9.07
N ARG A 41 -5.67 -7.22 8.44
CA ARG A 41 -6.53 -8.16 9.15
C ARG A 41 -5.77 -9.10 10.08
N ALA A 42 -4.64 -9.65 9.62
CA ALA A 42 -3.82 -10.53 10.44
C ALA A 42 -3.32 -9.83 11.71
N ILE A 43 -2.93 -8.55 11.60
CA ILE A 43 -2.47 -7.76 12.74
C ILE A 43 -3.60 -7.37 13.68
N GLU A 44 -4.78 -6.99 13.17
CA GLU A 44 -5.95 -6.73 14.02
C GLU A 44 -6.38 -7.99 14.78
N LEU A 45 -6.40 -9.14 14.10
CA LEU A 45 -6.72 -10.43 14.75
C LEU A 45 -5.64 -10.82 15.77
N GLY A 46 -4.36 -10.60 15.48
CA GLY A 46 -3.26 -10.83 16.40
C GLY A 46 -3.37 -9.96 17.66
N ALA A 47 -3.65 -8.67 17.48
CA ALA A 47 -3.85 -7.74 18.58
C ALA A 47 -5.06 -8.13 19.46
N LEU A 48 -6.19 -8.47 18.84
CA LEU A 48 -7.39 -8.91 19.55
C LEU A 48 -7.14 -10.20 20.33
N THR A 49 -6.55 -11.19 19.67
CA THR A 49 -6.22 -12.50 20.28
C THR A 49 -5.27 -12.31 21.45
N SER A 50 -4.25 -11.48 21.28
CA SER A 50 -3.30 -11.17 22.34
C SER A 50 -3.96 -10.48 23.53
N ALA A 51 -4.83 -9.51 23.29
CA ALA A 51 -5.55 -8.81 24.35
C ALA A 51 -6.46 -9.77 25.13
N SER A 52 -7.20 -10.63 24.44
CA SER A 52 -8.03 -11.66 25.08
C SER A 52 -7.19 -12.67 25.86
N ALA A 53 -6.07 -13.12 25.30
CA ALA A 53 -5.16 -14.07 25.94
C ALA A 53 -4.57 -13.51 27.25
N THR A 54 -4.28 -12.21 27.32
CA THR A 54 -3.79 -11.56 28.55
C THR A 54 -4.77 -11.73 29.70
N VAL A 55 -6.07 -11.54 29.44
CA VAL A 55 -7.13 -11.69 30.47
C VAL A 55 -7.21 -13.13 30.97
N VAL A 56 -7.17 -14.10 30.04
CA VAL A 56 -7.19 -15.53 30.39
C VAL A 56 -5.95 -15.92 31.18
N ALA A 57 -4.76 -15.48 30.75
CA ALA A 57 -3.50 -15.76 31.42
C ALA A 57 -3.49 -15.20 32.86
N ALA A 58 -4.00 -13.99 33.06
CA ALA A 58 -4.14 -13.39 34.38
C ALA A 58 -5.11 -14.20 35.26
N GLY A 59 -6.28 -14.56 34.74
CA GLY A 59 -7.30 -15.33 35.48
C GLY A 59 -6.81 -16.72 35.89
N LEU A 60 -6.00 -17.37 35.06
CA LEU A 60 -5.46 -18.70 35.32
C LEU A 60 -4.12 -18.69 36.09
N HIS A 61 -3.58 -17.51 36.43
CA HIS A 61 -2.25 -17.37 37.03
C HIS A 61 -1.19 -18.11 36.19
N ALA A 62 -1.25 -17.91 34.88
CA ALA A 62 -0.43 -18.62 33.91
C ALA A 62 1.07 -18.38 34.17
N SER A 63 1.88 -19.37 33.79
CA SER A 63 3.33 -19.31 33.95
C SER A 63 3.94 -18.13 33.20
N ALA A 64 5.08 -17.64 33.70
CA ALA A 64 5.75 -16.46 33.15
C ALA A 64 5.97 -16.54 31.62
N TRP A 65 6.31 -17.71 31.11
CA TRP A 65 6.52 -17.94 29.67
C TRP A 65 5.29 -17.62 28.83
N VAL A 66 4.09 -18.00 29.27
CA VAL A 66 2.84 -17.74 28.55
C VAL A 66 2.58 -16.24 28.49
N THR A 67 2.71 -15.56 29.62
CA THR A 67 2.51 -14.10 29.72
C THR A 67 3.52 -13.35 28.85
N THR A 68 4.78 -13.78 28.81
CA THR A 68 5.81 -13.15 27.96
C THR A 68 5.53 -13.34 26.47
N ILE A 69 5.06 -14.52 26.03
CA ILE A 69 4.68 -14.75 24.63
C ILE A 69 3.52 -13.82 24.24
N VAL A 70 2.48 -13.74 25.08
CA VAL A 70 1.33 -12.87 24.82
C VAL A 70 1.75 -11.41 24.75
N ALA A 71 2.53 -10.93 25.71
CA ALA A 71 3.06 -9.57 25.71
C ALA A 71 3.93 -9.28 24.46
N GLY A 72 4.75 -10.24 24.04
CA GLY A 72 5.58 -10.16 22.84
C GLY A 72 4.75 -10.01 21.57
N VAL A 73 3.67 -10.80 21.44
CA VAL A 73 2.74 -10.70 20.29
C VAL A 73 2.05 -9.33 20.27
N ALA A 74 1.59 -8.81 21.42
CA ALA A 74 1.01 -7.48 21.51
C ALA A 74 2.00 -6.40 21.05
N LEU A 75 3.24 -6.44 21.53
CA LEU A 75 4.28 -5.49 21.16
C LEU A 75 4.62 -5.57 19.67
N PHE A 76 4.73 -6.79 19.13
CA PHE A 76 4.94 -7.02 17.71
C PHE A 76 3.81 -6.40 16.87
N CYS A 77 2.55 -6.64 17.23
CA CYS A 77 1.41 -6.08 16.50
C CYS A 77 1.45 -4.55 16.51
N THR A 78 1.75 -3.94 17.66
CA THR A 78 1.90 -2.48 17.81
C THR A 78 3.03 -1.94 16.93
N GLY A 79 4.23 -2.50 17.01
CA GLY A 79 5.38 -2.07 16.21
C GLY A 79 5.12 -2.27 14.70
N PHE A 80 4.51 -3.37 14.32
CA PHE A 80 4.17 -3.63 12.91
C PHE A 80 3.19 -2.60 12.35
N ARG A 81 2.18 -2.19 13.13
CA ARG A 81 1.26 -1.10 12.71
C ARG A 81 2.02 0.19 12.46
N GLN A 82 2.93 0.57 13.35
CA GLN A 82 3.70 1.80 13.26
C GLN A 82 4.64 1.80 12.05
N VAL A 83 5.40 0.72 11.87
CA VAL A 83 6.41 0.63 10.80
C VAL A 83 5.77 0.48 9.42
N PHE A 84 4.74 -0.36 9.30
CA PHE A 84 4.23 -0.75 7.98
C PHE A 84 2.94 -0.05 7.57
N ALA A 85 2.22 0.58 8.50
CA ALA A 85 0.94 1.27 8.29
C ALA A 85 0.05 0.60 7.21
N PRO A 86 -0.33 -0.69 7.37
CA PRO A 86 -0.94 -1.46 6.29
C PRO A 86 -2.33 -0.94 5.88
N GLY A 87 -3.02 -0.24 6.80
CA GLY A 87 -4.33 0.39 6.56
C GLY A 87 -4.23 1.51 5.52
N PRO A 88 -3.52 2.61 5.79
CA PRO A 88 -3.30 3.69 4.82
C PRO A 88 -2.78 3.20 3.47
N ARG A 89 -1.86 2.22 3.46
CA ARG A 89 -1.29 1.67 2.22
C ARG A 89 -2.28 0.89 1.36
N TRP A 90 -3.29 0.26 1.95
CA TRP A 90 -4.39 -0.36 1.19
C TRP A 90 -5.19 0.70 0.44
N VAL A 91 -5.55 1.81 1.11
CA VAL A 91 -6.37 2.87 0.51
C VAL A 91 -5.64 3.51 -0.67
N LEU A 92 -4.36 3.82 -0.51
CA LEU A 92 -3.54 4.38 -1.59
C LEU A 92 -3.43 3.43 -2.79
N ALA A 93 -3.21 2.14 -2.55
CA ALA A 93 -3.18 1.14 -3.62
C ALA A 93 -4.56 0.98 -4.31
N ALA A 94 -5.66 1.11 -3.56
CA ALA A 94 -7.01 1.08 -4.11
C ALA A 94 -7.31 2.31 -4.97
N GLN A 95 -6.90 3.50 -4.53
CA GLN A 95 -7.05 4.75 -5.27
C GLN A 95 -6.24 4.71 -6.57
N ALA A 96 -4.97 4.32 -6.51
CA ALA A 96 -4.11 4.17 -7.69
C ALA A 96 -4.72 3.18 -8.71
N ARG A 97 -5.20 2.02 -8.22
CA ARG A 97 -5.87 1.02 -9.06
C ARG A 97 -7.12 1.60 -9.72
N GLU A 98 -7.96 2.31 -8.97
CA GLU A 98 -9.23 2.83 -9.49
C GLU A 98 -9.02 3.93 -10.51
N SER A 99 -8.05 4.83 -10.29
CA SER A 99 -7.66 5.84 -11.28
C SER A 99 -7.21 5.20 -12.59
N LEU A 100 -6.26 4.25 -12.51
CA LEU A 100 -5.75 3.54 -13.68
C LEU A 100 -6.85 2.72 -14.38
N ARG A 101 -7.73 2.07 -13.62
CA ARG A 101 -8.87 1.29 -14.15
C ARG A 101 -9.77 2.15 -15.02
N ARG A 102 -10.04 3.40 -14.63
CA ARG A 102 -10.88 4.31 -15.43
C ARG A 102 -10.22 4.67 -16.75
N GLY A 103 -8.91 4.93 -16.76
CA GLY A 103 -8.14 5.16 -17.98
C GLY A 103 -8.16 3.96 -18.93
N VAL A 104 -7.87 2.76 -18.40
CA VAL A 104 -7.91 1.50 -19.17
C VAL A 104 -9.32 1.23 -19.73
N ASN A 105 -10.36 1.41 -18.92
CA ASN A 105 -11.73 1.22 -19.39
C ASN A 105 -12.09 2.17 -20.53
N ARG A 106 -11.72 3.46 -20.41
CA ARG A 106 -11.96 4.44 -21.47
C ARG A 106 -11.24 4.04 -22.76
N TYR A 107 -10.00 3.58 -22.66
CA TYR A 107 -9.23 3.13 -23.81
C TYR A 107 -9.82 1.88 -24.48
N ARG A 108 -10.27 0.90 -23.68
CA ARG A 108 -10.89 -0.33 -24.19
C ARG A 108 -12.25 -0.13 -24.84
N LEU A 109 -12.97 0.94 -24.47
CA LEU A 109 -14.25 1.30 -25.09
C LEU A 109 -14.08 1.79 -26.53
N LEU A 110 -12.88 2.23 -26.91
CA LEU A 110 -12.57 2.61 -28.29
C LEU A 110 -12.41 1.36 -29.17
N SER A 111 -12.96 1.40 -30.38
CA SER A 111 -12.69 0.41 -31.41
C SER A 111 -11.21 0.42 -31.80
N VAL A 112 -10.74 -0.64 -32.44
CA VAL A 112 -9.32 -0.76 -32.82
C VAL A 112 -8.87 0.39 -33.75
N SER A 113 -9.76 0.87 -34.63
CA SER A 113 -9.50 2.01 -35.51
C SER A 113 -9.48 3.36 -34.80
N GLU A 114 -10.12 3.49 -33.64
CA GLU A 114 -10.18 4.73 -32.84
C GLU A 114 -9.05 4.80 -31.79
N ARG A 115 -8.23 3.75 -31.66
CA ARG A 115 -7.05 3.71 -30.77
C ARG A 115 -5.85 4.35 -31.45
N ASP A 116 -6.04 5.60 -31.85
CA ASP A 116 -5.03 6.44 -32.45
C ASP A 116 -3.99 6.93 -31.42
N ASP A 117 -3.05 7.75 -31.89
CA ASP A 117 -1.98 8.27 -31.05
C ASP A 117 -2.50 9.19 -29.94
N GLN A 118 -3.65 9.86 -30.14
CA GLN A 118 -4.27 10.68 -29.10
C GLN A 118 -4.84 9.79 -27.99
N ALA A 119 -5.56 8.72 -28.33
CA ALA A 119 -6.06 7.74 -27.36
C ALA A 119 -4.91 7.10 -26.57
N ARG A 120 -3.79 6.78 -27.24
CA ARG A 120 -2.58 6.26 -26.59
C ARG A 120 -1.94 7.29 -25.65
N ALA A 121 -1.81 8.55 -26.08
CA ALA A 121 -1.28 9.61 -25.24
C ALA A 121 -2.12 9.82 -23.96
N LEU A 122 -3.45 9.73 -24.06
CA LEU A 122 -4.34 9.83 -22.90
C LEU A 122 -4.16 8.67 -21.92
N LEU A 123 -3.97 7.44 -22.42
CA LEU A 123 -3.71 6.28 -21.56
C LEU A 123 -2.33 6.40 -20.90
N LEU A 124 -1.31 6.82 -21.63
CA LEU A 124 0.03 7.04 -21.09
C LEU A 124 0.02 8.10 -19.99
N ALA A 125 -0.63 9.24 -20.23
CA ALA A 125 -0.78 10.29 -19.22
C ALA A 125 -1.45 9.77 -17.93
N ALA A 126 -2.46 8.90 -18.05
CA ALA A 126 -3.09 8.29 -16.88
C ALA A 126 -2.15 7.36 -16.09
N ILE A 127 -1.26 6.62 -16.78
CA ILE A 127 -0.22 5.79 -16.14
C ILE A 127 0.79 6.68 -15.40
N GLU A 128 1.27 7.73 -16.07
CA GLU A 128 2.26 8.67 -15.52
C GLU A 128 1.72 9.46 -14.32
N GLU A 129 0.45 9.89 -14.38
CA GLU A 129 -0.22 10.57 -13.28
C GLU A 129 -0.26 9.70 -12.02
N VAL A 130 -0.66 8.43 -12.17
CA VAL A 130 -0.67 7.48 -11.04
C VAL A 130 0.74 7.30 -10.47
N GLY A 131 1.76 7.18 -11.32
CA GLY A 131 3.15 7.08 -10.88
C GLY A 131 3.64 8.33 -10.13
N THR A 132 3.37 9.51 -10.69
CA THR A 132 3.75 10.81 -10.12
C THR A 132 3.09 11.03 -8.77
N GLU A 133 1.81 10.70 -8.65
CA GLU A 133 1.07 10.83 -7.40
C GLU A 133 1.65 9.91 -6.30
N GLN A 134 2.14 8.71 -6.65
CA GLN A 134 2.84 7.86 -5.67
C GLN A 134 4.12 8.52 -5.15
N VAL A 135 4.90 9.14 -6.04
CA VAL A 135 6.14 9.83 -5.67
C VAL A 135 5.83 11.01 -4.75
N ARG A 136 4.82 11.82 -5.06
CA ARG A 136 4.38 12.93 -4.20
C ARG A 136 3.95 12.44 -2.82
N GLN A 137 3.16 11.37 -2.74
CA GLN A 137 2.71 10.80 -1.47
C GLN A 137 3.88 10.26 -0.64
N TRP A 138 4.89 9.67 -1.30
CA TRP A 138 6.12 9.25 -0.63
C TRP A 138 6.94 10.42 -0.10
N ALA A 139 7.05 11.51 -0.86
CA ALA A 139 7.74 12.72 -0.43
C ALA A 139 7.02 13.40 0.76
N GLY A 140 5.71 13.63 0.64
CA GLY A 140 4.92 14.28 1.70
C GLY A 140 4.80 13.45 2.99
N GLY A 141 4.87 12.11 2.89
CA GLY A 141 4.85 11.22 4.06
C GLY A 141 6.10 11.33 4.94
N HIS A 142 7.26 11.70 4.37
CA HIS A 142 8.48 11.93 5.15
C HIS A 142 8.46 13.28 5.88
N GLU A 143 7.85 14.29 5.26
CA GLU A 143 7.77 15.65 5.79
C GLU A 143 6.90 15.74 7.06
N GLN A 144 5.80 14.96 7.12
CA GLN A 144 4.94 14.90 8.30
C GLN A 144 5.55 14.11 9.49
N THR A 145 6.52 13.23 9.21
CA THR A 145 7.21 12.46 10.27
C THR A 145 8.33 13.28 10.92
N PHE A 146 8.86 14.30 10.22
CA PHE A 146 9.82 15.25 10.77
C PHE A 146 9.11 16.42 11.47
N ILE A 147 8.41 16.15 12.57
CA ILE A 147 8.15 17.18 13.58
C ILE A 147 9.15 16.93 14.71
N GLY A 148 10.39 17.37 14.49
CA GLY A 148 11.40 17.45 15.55
C GLY A 148 10.99 18.51 16.59
N PRO A 149 11.52 18.44 17.83
CA PRO A 149 11.20 19.41 18.86
C PRO A 149 11.54 20.83 18.37
N SER A 150 10.57 21.75 18.44
CA SER A 150 10.79 23.16 18.18
C SER A 150 12.01 23.63 18.98
N PRO A 151 12.97 24.35 18.38
CA PRO A 151 14.10 24.89 19.11
C PRO A 151 13.57 25.73 20.28
N THR A 152 13.97 25.31 21.48
CA THR A 152 13.66 25.90 22.78
C THR A 152 13.64 27.42 22.73
N GLN A 153 12.45 27.98 22.94
CA GLN A 153 12.27 29.40 23.23
C GLN A 153 13.05 29.73 24.53
N PRO A 154 13.98 30.70 24.53
CA PRO A 154 14.74 31.04 25.73
C PRO A 154 13.81 31.68 26.79
N PRO A 155 14.11 31.49 28.10
CA PRO A 155 13.26 31.97 29.17
C PRO A 155 13.19 33.50 29.21
N PRO A 156 12.03 34.08 29.60
CA PRO A 156 11.88 35.52 29.74
C PRO A 156 12.73 36.04 30.90
N VAL A 157 13.35 37.21 30.68
CA VAL A 157 14.19 37.96 31.63
C VAL A 157 13.32 38.72 32.63
#